data_AF-A0A8B7CCJ9-F1
#
_entry.id   AF-A0A8B7CCJ9-F1
#
_cell.length_a   1.000
_cell.length_b   1.000
_cell.length_c   1.000
_cell.angle_alpha   90.00
_cell.angle_beta   90.00
_cell.angle_gamma   90.00
#
_symmetry.space_group_name_H-M   'P 1'
#
loop_
_entity.id
_entity.type
_entity.pdbx_description
1 polymer ?
#
loop_
_entity_poly.entity_id
_entity_poly.type
_entity_poly.pdbx_seq_one_letter_code
_entity_poly.pdbx_strand_id
1 'polypeptide(L)'
;MTASSSFLILFLLPLLASIAHGWNSSPTFYDFSCPKVHDIVQKAMADAISKEPRMGASILRMFFHDCFVNGCDASLLLDDTPAFTGEKSASPNLSVRGFELIDSIKSQLEEECKATVSCADILALAARDSVVLLGGPSWMVYLGRQDSRTVIPQQISSLPPPTADLTTLVTMFAAKNLTAQDMTALSGAHTIGLGRCANFRDHIYSDTDIDPSFASLRRLSCPLSGDDGNLAPIDDQSENSFDNNYFKNLLAKHSLFHSDQELFNGGSQDSLVLQYSNAPQQVFFNDFAIAMVKMGNLVPLDGTSTEIRLNCRSGLNARDMTVLSGAHTIGQARCTLFRSRIFNEANVNASFAALRKRTCPASGGDGNLAPLDVRSPDRFDNAYYQDLVARQGLLHSDQELFNGGSQDAQVRQYSTDSAQFARDFAAAMVKMGNISPLTGTSGEIRLNCRKIN
;
A
#
# COMPACT_ATOMS: atom_id res chain seq x y z
N MET A 1 29.41 26.86 -74.02
CA MET A 1 28.83 27.09 -72.68
C MET A 1 27.76 26.04 -72.46
N THR A 2 28.14 24.92 -71.87
CA THR A 2 27.25 23.79 -71.58
C THR A 2 26.70 23.96 -70.16
N ALA A 3 25.41 24.27 -70.04
CA ALA A 3 24.73 24.39 -68.75
C ALA A 3 24.31 23.00 -68.25
N SER A 4 24.80 22.65 -67.07
CA SER A 4 24.53 21.39 -66.36
C SER A 4 23.24 21.55 -65.54
N SER A 5 22.21 20.74 -65.83
CA SER A 5 21.00 20.65 -65.01
C SER A 5 21.16 19.53 -63.98
N SER A 6 21.31 19.91 -62.71
CA SER A 6 21.35 18.96 -61.58
C SER A 6 19.92 18.62 -61.14
N PHE A 7 19.53 17.36 -61.29
CA PHE A 7 18.27 16.82 -60.75
C PHE A 7 18.44 16.54 -59.25
N LEU A 8 17.68 17.25 -58.41
CA LEU A 8 17.60 17.01 -56.98
C LEU A 8 16.56 15.89 -56.73
N ILE A 9 17.02 14.67 -56.41
CA ILE A 9 16.14 13.57 -55.99
C ILE A 9 15.82 13.75 -54.51
N LEU A 10 14.60 14.18 -54.21
CA LEU A 10 14.08 14.30 -52.85
C LEU A 10 13.67 12.90 -52.36
N PHE A 11 14.52 12.24 -51.57
CA PHE A 11 14.15 11.03 -50.84
C PHE A 11 13.16 11.39 -49.72
N LEU A 12 11.86 11.16 -49.93
CA LEU A 12 10.89 11.08 -48.85
C LEU A 12 11.17 9.78 -48.06
N LEU A 13 11.89 9.89 -46.96
CA LEU A 13 11.88 8.85 -45.92
C LEU A 13 10.49 8.83 -45.27
N PRO A 14 9.77 7.70 -45.26
CA PRO A 14 8.55 7.58 -44.46
C PRO A 14 8.98 7.57 -42.99
N LEU A 15 8.65 8.65 -42.29
CA LEU A 15 8.76 8.71 -40.84
C LEU A 15 7.68 7.79 -40.26
N LEU A 16 8.02 6.51 -40.09
CA LEU A 16 7.27 5.62 -39.21
C LEU A 16 7.48 6.14 -37.79
N ALA A 17 6.66 7.11 -37.38
CA ALA A 17 6.47 7.41 -35.98
C ALA A 17 5.79 6.19 -35.36
N SER A 18 6.59 5.26 -34.84
CA SER A 18 6.14 4.40 -33.76
C SER A 18 5.69 5.34 -32.65
N ILE A 19 4.37 5.48 -32.46
CA ILE A 19 3.85 6.10 -31.26
C ILE A 19 4.29 5.16 -30.14
N ALA A 20 5.37 5.49 -29.46
CA ALA A 20 5.78 4.75 -28.28
C ALA A 20 4.64 4.94 -27.27
N HIS A 21 3.88 3.87 -27.05
CA HIS A 21 2.83 3.82 -26.03
C HIS A 21 3.55 3.69 -24.70
N GLY A 22 3.81 4.82 -24.08
CA GLY A 22 4.52 4.93 -22.81
C GLY A 22 4.16 6.25 -22.17
N TRP A 23 4.15 6.27 -20.84
CA TRP A 23 3.99 7.52 -20.12
C TRP A 23 5.12 8.48 -20.53
N ASN A 24 4.81 9.77 -20.66
CA ASN A 24 5.81 10.80 -20.95
C ASN A 24 6.68 10.99 -19.71
N SER A 25 7.55 10.00 -19.48
CA SER A 25 8.22 9.77 -18.22
C SER A 25 9.59 10.43 -18.21
N SER A 26 9.91 11.10 -17.11
CA SER A 26 11.17 11.81 -16.95
C SER A 26 11.63 11.73 -15.50
N PRO A 27 12.93 11.60 -15.23
CA PRO A 27 13.48 11.77 -13.88
C PRO A 27 13.21 13.16 -13.29
N THR A 28 13.00 14.16 -14.15
CA THR A 28 12.80 15.58 -13.77
C THR A 28 11.33 16.01 -13.88
N PHE A 29 10.39 15.06 -13.93
CA PHE A 29 8.97 15.33 -14.21
C PHE A 29 8.35 16.36 -13.24
N TYR A 30 8.78 16.35 -11.97
CA TYR A 30 8.24 17.19 -10.91
C TYR A 30 9.13 18.38 -10.52
N ASP A 31 10.28 18.60 -11.18
CA ASP A 31 11.26 19.64 -10.79
C ASP A 31 10.65 21.04 -10.68
N PHE A 32 9.63 21.34 -11.49
CA PHE A 32 8.92 22.62 -11.47
C PHE A 32 7.60 22.57 -10.70
N SER A 33 6.85 21.48 -10.81
CA SER A 33 5.48 21.38 -10.27
C SER A 33 5.43 20.94 -8.81
N CYS A 34 6.42 20.16 -8.35
CA CYS A 34 6.59 19.80 -6.95
C CYS A 34 8.09 19.63 -6.60
N PRO A 35 8.86 20.74 -6.47
CA PRO A 35 10.32 20.68 -6.33
C PRO A 35 10.82 19.92 -5.10
N LYS A 36 9.98 19.78 -4.05
CA LYS A 36 10.31 19.06 -2.81
C LYS A 36 9.90 17.58 -2.81
N VAL A 37 9.41 17.04 -3.93
CA VAL A 37 8.88 15.66 -3.96
C VAL A 37 9.88 14.63 -3.46
N HIS A 38 11.14 14.71 -3.91
CA HIS A 38 12.19 13.79 -3.52
C HIS A 38 12.54 13.91 -2.01
N ASP A 39 12.66 15.13 -1.50
CA ASP A 39 13.00 15.38 -0.10
C ASP A 39 11.91 14.87 0.85
N ILE A 40 10.64 15.09 0.51
CA ILE A 40 9.49 14.65 1.33
C ILE A 40 9.43 13.13 1.39
N VAL A 41 9.54 12.45 0.23
CA VAL A 41 9.50 10.98 0.17
C VAL A 41 10.69 10.39 0.93
N GLN A 42 11.91 10.86 0.67
CA GLN A 42 13.12 10.36 1.30
C GLN A 42 13.09 10.55 2.81
N LYS A 43 12.66 11.72 3.30
CA LYS A 43 12.56 11.99 4.74
C LYS A 43 11.56 11.06 5.42
N ALA A 44 10.37 10.89 4.85
CA ALA A 44 9.36 9.99 5.40
C ALA A 44 9.85 8.53 5.43
N MET A 45 10.54 8.09 4.37
CA MET A 45 11.14 6.76 4.31
C MET A 45 12.24 6.57 5.36
N ALA A 46 13.13 7.55 5.55
CA ALA A 46 14.16 7.51 6.58
C ALA A 46 13.57 7.46 8.01
N ASP A 47 12.53 8.26 8.26
CA ASP A 47 11.82 8.27 9.55
C ASP A 47 11.09 6.94 9.82
N ALA A 48 10.61 6.25 8.78
CA ALA A 48 9.96 4.96 8.90
C ALA A 48 10.96 3.81 9.11
N ILE A 49 12.03 3.77 8.29
CA ILE A 49 13.07 2.72 8.33
C ILE A 49 13.88 2.79 9.62
N SER A 50 14.14 3.99 10.15
CA SER A 50 14.81 4.15 11.46
C SER A 50 14.00 3.57 12.63
N LYS A 51 12.66 3.48 12.50
CA LYS A 51 11.78 2.87 13.51
C LYS A 51 11.61 1.37 13.29
N GLU A 52 11.46 0.95 12.04
CA GLU A 52 11.30 -0.45 11.64
C GLU A 52 12.03 -0.68 10.30
N PRO A 53 13.26 -1.23 10.31
CA PRO A 53 14.04 -1.43 9.09
C PRO A 53 13.33 -2.27 8.02
N ARG A 54 12.53 -3.26 8.46
CA ARG A 54 11.67 -4.09 7.61
C ARG A 54 10.69 -3.28 6.75
N MET A 55 10.37 -2.05 7.12
CA MET A 55 9.50 -1.19 6.31
C MET A 55 10.10 -0.95 4.92
N GLY A 56 11.42 -0.85 4.79
CA GLY A 56 12.08 -0.72 3.48
C GLY A 56 11.80 -1.93 2.58
N ALA A 57 11.97 -3.14 3.09
CA ALA A 57 11.62 -4.37 2.36
C ALA A 57 10.12 -4.43 2.01
N SER A 58 9.25 -3.94 2.90
CA SER A 58 7.80 -3.92 2.70
C SER A 58 7.39 -3.01 1.54
N ILE A 59 7.97 -1.82 1.46
CA ILE A 59 7.70 -0.85 0.39
C ILE A 59 8.31 -1.31 -0.95
N LEU A 60 9.53 -1.85 -0.93
CA LEU A 60 10.14 -2.45 -2.13
C LEU A 60 9.25 -3.56 -2.71
N ARG A 61 8.74 -4.45 -1.85
CA ARG A 61 7.80 -5.51 -2.26
C ARG A 61 6.48 -4.93 -2.76
N MET A 62 5.94 -3.88 -2.12
CA MET A 62 4.71 -3.23 -2.58
C MET A 62 4.84 -2.71 -4.02
N PHE A 63 5.98 -2.11 -4.37
CA PHE A 63 6.23 -1.63 -5.72
C PHE A 63 6.35 -2.78 -6.74
N PHE A 64 7.01 -3.88 -6.39
CA PHE A 64 7.02 -5.10 -7.23
C PHE A 64 5.59 -5.61 -7.47
N HIS A 65 4.80 -5.74 -6.39
CA HIS A 65 3.43 -6.25 -6.47
C HIS A 65 2.53 -5.37 -7.34
N ASP A 66 2.66 -4.05 -7.23
CA ASP A 66 1.94 -3.09 -8.09
C ASP A 66 2.34 -3.29 -9.55
N CYS A 67 3.63 -3.16 -9.87
CA CYS A 67 4.12 -3.25 -11.25
C CYS A 67 3.79 -4.58 -11.96
N PHE A 68 3.76 -5.69 -11.22
CA PHE A 68 3.46 -7.01 -11.80
C PHE A 68 1.96 -7.22 -12.07
N VAL A 69 1.07 -6.41 -11.51
CA VAL A 69 -0.38 -6.49 -11.73
C VAL A 69 -0.84 -5.26 -12.51
N ASN A 70 -1.10 -5.44 -13.81
CA ASN A 70 -1.49 -4.34 -14.70
C ASN A 70 -0.51 -3.14 -14.76
N GLY A 71 0.79 -3.35 -14.52
CA GLY A 71 1.78 -2.27 -14.62
C GLY A 71 1.83 -1.38 -13.39
N CYS A 72 2.77 -0.43 -13.35
CA CYS A 72 3.02 0.40 -12.16
C CYS A 72 2.00 1.56 -12.06
N ASP A 73 0.76 1.25 -11.70
CA ASP A 73 -0.37 2.20 -11.69
C ASP A 73 -1.00 2.43 -10.32
N ALA A 74 -0.37 1.93 -9.25
CA ALA A 74 -0.87 2.02 -7.89
C ALA A 74 -2.28 1.42 -7.70
N SER A 75 -2.74 0.54 -8.59
CA SER A 75 -4.00 -0.21 -8.44
C SER A 75 -4.02 -1.04 -7.16
N LEU A 76 -2.86 -1.58 -6.75
CA LEU A 76 -2.67 -2.29 -5.48
C LEU A 76 -3.10 -1.48 -4.25
N LEU A 77 -3.04 -0.15 -4.33
CA LEU A 77 -3.35 0.74 -3.21
C LEU A 77 -4.86 0.94 -2.99
N LEU A 78 -5.71 0.60 -3.97
CA LEU A 78 -7.16 0.72 -3.83
C LEU A 78 -7.70 -0.23 -2.75
N ASP A 79 -8.52 0.29 -1.84
CA ASP A 79 -9.21 -0.51 -0.83
C ASP A 79 -10.49 -1.13 -1.40
N ASP A 80 -10.89 -2.27 -0.82
CA ASP A 80 -12.20 -2.86 -1.07
C ASP A 80 -13.32 -1.92 -0.61
N THR A 81 -14.38 -1.80 -1.40
CA THR A 81 -15.64 -1.13 -1.06
C THR A 81 -16.81 -2.07 -1.37
N PRO A 82 -18.04 -1.78 -0.89
CA PRO A 82 -19.20 -2.60 -1.23
C PRO A 82 -19.47 -2.74 -2.75
N ALA A 83 -18.96 -1.82 -3.57
CA ALA A 83 -19.16 -1.80 -5.01
C ALA A 83 -17.88 -2.13 -5.82
N PHE A 84 -16.75 -2.34 -5.16
CA PHE A 84 -15.44 -2.47 -5.80
C PHE A 84 -14.53 -3.40 -4.99
N THR A 85 -13.98 -4.44 -5.60
CA THR A 85 -12.96 -5.30 -4.96
C THR A 85 -11.59 -4.90 -5.49
N GLY A 86 -10.73 -4.44 -4.60
CA GLY A 86 -9.33 -4.16 -4.87
C GLY A 86 -8.46 -5.43 -4.84
N GLU A 87 -7.15 -5.24 -4.81
CA GLU A 87 -6.18 -6.35 -4.90
C GLU A 87 -5.74 -6.89 -3.55
N LYS A 88 -5.93 -6.13 -2.47
CA LYS A 88 -5.31 -6.38 -1.16
C LYS A 88 -5.78 -7.69 -0.51
N SER A 89 -7.02 -8.10 -0.80
CA SER A 89 -7.61 -9.32 -0.26
C SER A 89 -7.20 -10.58 -1.03
N ALA A 90 -6.49 -10.46 -2.15
CA ALA A 90 -5.96 -11.61 -2.86
C ALA A 90 -4.77 -12.25 -2.11
N SER A 91 -4.67 -13.58 -2.17
CA SER A 91 -3.69 -14.38 -1.40
C SER A 91 -2.24 -13.84 -1.46
N PRO A 92 -1.66 -13.51 -2.63
CA PRO A 92 -0.29 -12.96 -2.70
C PRO A 92 -0.12 -11.63 -1.94
N ASN A 93 -1.21 -10.86 -1.81
CA ASN A 93 -1.22 -9.51 -1.27
C ASN A 93 -1.56 -9.43 0.22
N LEU A 94 -2.07 -10.51 0.84
CA LEU A 94 -2.41 -10.57 2.28
C LEU A 94 -1.25 -10.25 3.23
N SER A 95 -0.02 -10.32 2.72
CA SER A 95 1.22 -10.03 3.45
C SER A 95 1.85 -8.68 3.10
N VAL A 96 1.34 -7.96 2.08
CA VAL A 96 1.80 -6.61 1.73
C VAL A 96 1.42 -5.65 2.86
N ARG A 97 2.36 -4.77 3.25
CA ARG A 97 2.21 -3.86 4.38
C ARG A 97 2.89 -2.53 4.09
N GLY A 98 2.59 -1.51 4.89
CA GLY A 98 3.19 -0.18 4.77
C GLY A 98 2.35 0.83 4.02
N PHE A 99 1.10 0.52 3.66
CA PHE A 99 0.32 1.50 2.90
C PHE A 99 -0.04 2.75 3.72
N GLU A 100 -0.04 2.68 5.05
CA GLU A 100 -0.19 3.86 5.92
C GLU A 100 0.99 4.84 5.76
N LEU A 101 2.19 4.34 5.46
CA LEU A 101 3.34 5.18 5.15
C LEU A 101 3.14 5.90 3.81
N ILE A 102 2.62 5.19 2.80
CA ILE A 102 2.27 5.78 1.51
C ILE A 102 1.19 6.85 1.68
N ASP A 103 0.17 6.61 2.50
CA ASP A 103 -0.85 7.61 2.84
C ASP A 103 -0.25 8.85 3.52
N SER A 104 0.71 8.65 4.42
CA SER A 104 1.39 9.74 5.13
C SER A 104 2.27 10.58 4.18
N ILE A 105 3.00 9.92 3.27
CA ILE A 105 3.79 10.59 2.23
C ILE A 105 2.87 11.38 1.31
N LYS A 106 1.81 10.75 0.83
CA LYS A 106 0.82 11.40 -0.04
C LYS A 106 0.22 12.63 0.63
N SER A 107 -0.15 12.54 1.91
CA SER A 107 -0.73 13.66 2.65
C SER A 107 0.24 14.85 2.73
N GLN A 108 1.52 14.59 3.04
CA GLN A 108 2.55 15.64 3.06
C GLN A 108 2.77 16.28 1.68
N LEU A 109 2.75 15.47 0.61
CA LEU A 109 2.86 15.97 -0.76
C LEU A 109 1.64 16.79 -1.17
N GLU A 110 0.43 16.41 -0.77
CA GLU A 110 -0.78 17.21 -1.05
C GLU A 110 -0.80 18.55 -0.29
N GLU A 111 -0.15 18.63 0.87
CA GLU A 111 0.06 19.90 1.58
C GLU A 111 1.06 20.82 0.85
N GLU A 112 2.10 20.25 0.24
CA GLU A 112 3.14 20.99 -0.49
C GLU A 112 2.73 21.36 -1.93
N CYS A 113 2.17 20.40 -2.66
CA CYS A 113 1.91 20.46 -4.10
C CYS A 113 0.62 19.69 -4.47
N LYS A 114 -0.52 20.33 -4.21
CA LYS A 114 -1.87 19.77 -4.41
C LYS A 114 -2.07 19.13 -5.78
N ALA A 115 -2.69 17.95 -5.80
CA ALA A 115 -3.12 17.22 -6.99
C ALA A 115 -2.03 17.05 -8.06
N THR A 116 -0.75 16.95 -7.63
CA THR A 116 0.39 16.97 -8.56
C THR A 116 1.07 15.60 -8.65
N VAL A 117 1.43 15.00 -7.52
CA VAL A 117 2.24 13.77 -7.49
C VAL A 117 1.34 12.54 -7.41
N SER A 118 1.47 11.57 -8.32
CA SER A 118 0.68 10.33 -8.29
C SER A 118 1.13 9.38 -7.18
N CYS A 119 0.24 8.50 -6.73
CA CYS A 119 0.59 7.44 -5.80
C CYS A 119 1.55 6.42 -6.41
N ALA A 120 1.42 6.15 -7.72
CA ALA A 120 2.35 5.30 -8.45
C ALA A 120 3.79 5.84 -8.43
N ASP A 121 3.99 7.15 -8.56
CA ASP A 121 5.31 7.77 -8.43
C ASP A 121 5.82 7.79 -6.99
N ILE A 122 4.93 7.92 -6.00
CA ILE A 122 5.31 7.77 -4.59
C ILE A 122 5.87 6.37 -4.35
N LEU A 123 5.24 5.30 -4.85
CA LEU A 123 5.74 3.93 -4.71
C LEU A 123 7.12 3.76 -5.34
N ALA A 124 7.32 4.27 -6.56
CA ALA A 124 8.58 4.15 -7.27
C ALA A 124 9.74 4.86 -6.54
N LEU A 125 9.49 6.08 -6.04
CA LEU A 125 10.47 6.83 -5.25
C LEU A 125 10.75 6.14 -3.92
N ALA A 126 9.71 5.73 -3.21
CA ALA A 126 9.82 5.09 -1.90
C ALA A 126 10.53 3.74 -1.97
N ALA A 127 10.35 2.96 -3.05
CA ALA A 127 11.08 1.72 -3.29
C ALA A 127 12.58 1.98 -3.51
N ARG A 128 12.96 3.04 -4.25
CA ARG A 128 14.36 3.44 -4.40
C ARG A 128 14.98 3.84 -3.07
N ASP A 129 14.30 4.72 -2.34
CA ASP A 129 14.80 5.19 -1.06
C ASP A 129 14.89 4.06 -0.03
N SER A 130 14.00 3.06 -0.09
CA SER A 130 14.08 1.84 0.73
C SER A 130 15.40 1.11 0.55
N VAL A 131 15.82 0.87 -0.69
CA VAL A 131 17.06 0.14 -1.01
C VAL A 131 18.28 0.97 -0.61
N VAL A 132 18.30 2.26 -0.94
CA VAL A 132 19.43 3.15 -0.62
C VAL A 132 19.63 3.28 0.89
N LEU A 133 18.54 3.48 1.66
CA LEU A 133 18.60 3.65 3.11
C LEU A 133 19.03 2.36 3.84
N LEU A 134 18.89 1.20 3.19
CA LEU A 134 19.35 -0.09 3.69
C LEU A 134 20.74 -0.49 3.13
N GLY A 135 21.45 0.43 2.46
CA GLY A 135 22.84 0.21 2.01
C GLY A 135 23.01 -0.27 0.57
N GLY A 136 21.91 -0.41 -0.18
CA GLY A 136 21.92 -0.85 -1.56
C GLY A 136 22.18 0.27 -2.58
N PRO A 137 22.07 -0.03 -3.89
CA PRO A 137 22.29 0.95 -4.95
C PRO A 137 21.18 1.98 -5.03
N SER A 138 21.54 3.17 -5.54
CA SER A 138 20.58 4.11 -6.09
C SER A 138 20.41 3.87 -7.59
N TRP A 139 19.25 4.24 -8.12
CA TRP A 139 18.98 4.29 -9.54
C TRP A 139 18.15 5.52 -9.89
N MET A 140 18.09 5.80 -11.19
CA MET A 140 17.26 6.87 -11.74
C MET A 140 15.80 6.42 -11.77
N VAL A 141 14.94 7.11 -11.02
CA VAL A 141 13.50 6.83 -11.04
C VAL A 141 12.87 7.70 -12.11
N TYR A 142 12.31 7.09 -13.16
CA TYR A 142 11.49 7.80 -14.15
C TYR A 142 10.13 8.07 -13.54
N LEU A 143 9.66 9.31 -13.60
CA LEU A 143 8.41 9.78 -13.00
C LEU A 143 7.43 10.26 -14.07
N GLY A 144 6.20 10.60 -13.69
CA GLY A 144 5.10 10.92 -14.61
C GLY A 144 4.04 9.83 -14.67
N ARG A 145 4.02 8.96 -13.65
CA ARG A 145 3.03 7.91 -13.52
C ARG A 145 1.65 8.47 -13.19
N GLN A 146 0.60 7.77 -13.58
CA GLN A 146 -0.77 8.08 -13.17
C GLN A 146 -1.41 6.89 -12.47
N ASP A 147 -2.36 7.18 -11.59
CA ASP A 147 -2.99 6.20 -10.74
C ASP A 147 -4.19 5.57 -11.44
N SER A 148 -4.27 4.24 -11.47
CA SER A 148 -5.42 3.53 -12.03
C SER A 148 -6.68 3.75 -11.19
N ARG A 149 -7.81 3.86 -11.88
CA ARG A 149 -9.16 3.93 -11.30
C ARG A 149 -9.83 2.56 -11.19
N THR A 150 -9.15 1.52 -11.66
CA THR A 150 -9.70 0.17 -11.80
C THR A 150 -8.67 -0.88 -11.37
N VAL A 151 -9.15 -2.02 -10.94
CA VAL A 151 -8.33 -3.22 -10.70
C VAL A 151 -8.69 -4.25 -11.77
N ILE A 152 -7.69 -5.04 -12.19
CA ILE A 152 -7.88 -6.17 -13.12
C ILE A 152 -7.56 -7.45 -12.35
N PRO A 153 -8.54 -8.08 -11.68
CA PRO A 153 -8.29 -9.23 -10.81
C PRO A 153 -7.58 -10.40 -11.50
N GLN A 154 -7.82 -10.57 -12.81
CA GLN A 154 -7.18 -11.60 -13.63
C GLN A 154 -5.66 -11.42 -13.74
N GLN A 155 -5.13 -10.21 -13.56
CA GLN A 155 -3.70 -9.94 -13.62
C GLN A 155 -2.97 -10.32 -12.33
N ILE A 156 -3.68 -10.58 -11.22
CA ILE A 156 -3.07 -10.95 -9.93
C ILE A 156 -2.30 -12.29 -10.04
N SER A 157 -2.73 -13.20 -10.92
CA SER A 157 -1.99 -14.44 -11.21
C SER A 157 -0.66 -14.22 -11.94
N SER A 158 -0.33 -12.98 -12.31
CA SER A 158 0.99 -12.61 -12.83
C SER A 158 2.05 -12.50 -11.73
N LEU A 159 1.66 -12.53 -10.45
CA LEU A 159 2.58 -12.56 -9.33
C LEU A 159 3.17 -13.96 -9.17
N PRO A 160 4.50 -14.13 -9.25
CA PRO A 160 5.14 -15.44 -9.08
C PRO A 160 4.90 -15.99 -7.67
N PRO A 161 4.46 -17.24 -7.52
CA PRO A 161 4.36 -17.88 -6.21
C PRO A 161 5.75 -18.29 -5.70
N PRO A 162 5.96 -18.37 -4.37
CA PRO A 162 7.23 -18.80 -3.77
C PRO A 162 7.58 -20.27 -4.04
N THR A 163 6.64 -21.03 -4.64
CA THR A 163 6.77 -22.45 -4.99
C THR A 163 7.00 -22.67 -6.49
N ALA A 164 7.22 -21.61 -7.28
CA ALA A 164 7.46 -21.74 -8.71
C ALA A 164 8.86 -22.29 -9.01
N ASP A 165 8.94 -23.18 -10.00
CA ASP A 165 10.21 -23.65 -10.58
C ASP A 165 10.87 -22.59 -11.47
N LEU A 166 12.15 -22.79 -11.80
CA LEU A 166 12.91 -21.85 -12.61
C LEU A 166 12.27 -21.55 -13.98
N THR A 167 11.68 -22.56 -14.64
CA THR A 167 11.06 -22.39 -15.97
C THR A 167 9.84 -21.48 -15.90
N THR A 168 9.02 -21.67 -14.87
CA THR A 168 7.85 -20.86 -14.58
C THR A 168 8.26 -19.42 -14.26
N LEU A 169 9.26 -19.22 -13.40
CA LEU A 169 9.77 -17.89 -13.06
C LEU A 169 10.25 -17.14 -14.31
N VAL A 170 11.10 -17.77 -15.13
CA VAL A 170 11.61 -17.16 -16.37
C VAL A 170 10.46 -16.81 -17.33
N THR A 171 9.45 -17.67 -17.44
CA THR A 171 8.27 -17.43 -18.29
C THR A 171 7.44 -16.24 -17.80
N MET A 172 7.20 -16.15 -16.49
CA MET A 172 6.41 -15.07 -15.90
C MET A 172 7.12 -13.71 -16.02
N PHE A 173 8.43 -13.65 -15.81
CA PHE A 173 9.21 -12.42 -15.99
C PHE A 173 9.31 -12.03 -17.48
N ALA A 174 9.50 -13.00 -18.38
CA ALA A 174 9.51 -12.75 -19.81
C ALA A 174 8.16 -12.17 -20.31
N ALA A 175 7.03 -12.58 -19.73
CA ALA A 175 5.72 -12.00 -20.01
C ALA A 175 5.60 -10.52 -19.60
N LYS A 176 6.50 -10.02 -18.75
CA LYS A 176 6.66 -8.61 -18.39
C LYS A 176 7.81 -7.94 -19.14
N ASN A 177 8.33 -8.53 -20.21
CA ASN A 177 9.51 -8.04 -20.94
C ASN A 177 10.77 -7.92 -20.06
N LEU A 178 10.87 -8.72 -19.00
CA LEU A 178 12.06 -8.83 -18.15
C LEU A 178 12.83 -10.10 -18.53
N THR A 179 14.15 -9.97 -18.67
CA THR A 179 15.03 -11.11 -19.00
C THR A 179 15.27 -12.00 -17.79
N ALA A 180 15.81 -13.20 -18.00
CA ALA A 180 16.22 -14.07 -16.90
C ALA A 180 17.30 -13.44 -16.00
N GLN A 181 18.17 -12.58 -16.55
CA GLN A 181 19.13 -11.80 -15.77
C GLN A 181 18.40 -10.73 -14.92
N ASP A 182 17.40 -10.05 -15.47
CA ASP A 182 16.58 -9.09 -14.71
C ASP A 182 15.85 -9.80 -13.56
N MET A 183 15.29 -10.98 -13.81
CA MET A 183 14.65 -11.82 -12.80
C MET A 183 15.64 -12.17 -11.67
N THR A 184 16.79 -12.76 -12.00
CA THR A 184 17.78 -13.16 -11.00
C THR A 184 18.31 -11.97 -10.21
N ALA A 185 18.51 -10.81 -10.85
CA ALA A 185 18.86 -9.58 -10.15
C ALA A 185 17.73 -9.14 -9.21
N LEU A 186 16.48 -9.05 -9.68
CA LEU A 186 15.33 -8.63 -8.87
C LEU A 186 15.04 -9.57 -7.70
N SER A 187 15.28 -10.88 -7.85
CA SER A 187 15.22 -11.83 -6.73
C SER A 187 16.21 -11.47 -5.61
N GLY A 188 17.31 -10.79 -5.92
CA GLY A 188 18.22 -10.21 -4.94
C GLY A 188 17.57 -9.22 -3.96
N ALA A 189 16.37 -8.71 -4.24
CA ALA A 189 15.57 -7.94 -3.27
C ALA A 189 15.27 -8.73 -1.98
N HIS A 190 15.31 -10.06 -2.05
CA HIS A 190 15.16 -10.97 -0.91
C HIS A 190 16.35 -10.96 0.07
N THR A 191 17.40 -10.17 -0.18
CA THR A 191 18.45 -9.88 0.82
C THR A 191 17.93 -9.14 2.06
N ILE A 192 16.74 -8.53 1.99
CA ILE A 192 16.09 -7.86 3.12
C ILE A 192 14.66 -8.37 3.32
N GLY A 193 14.16 -8.23 4.56
CA GLY A 193 12.77 -8.53 4.89
C GLY A 193 12.53 -9.94 5.41
N LEU A 194 11.25 -10.27 5.60
CA LEU A 194 10.82 -11.50 6.27
C LEU A 194 9.71 -12.22 5.47
N GLY A 195 9.81 -13.54 5.39
CA GLY A 195 8.79 -14.44 4.84
C GLY A 195 7.85 -15.00 5.90
N ARG A 196 6.61 -15.31 5.52
CA ARG A 196 5.64 -16.02 6.38
C ARG A 196 5.81 -17.53 6.24
N CYS A 197 5.64 -18.27 7.34
CA CYS A 197 5.71 -19.73 7.39
C CYS A 197 4.87 -20.40 6.31
N ALA A 198 3.66 -19.89 6.03
CA ALA A 198 2.81 -20.39 4.93
C ALA A 198 3.49 -20.41 3.55
N ASN A 199 4.48 -19.54 3.31
CA ASN A 199 5.13 -19.40 2.01
C ASN A 199 6.38 -20.27 1.85
N PHE A 200 6.94 -20.80 2.94
CA PHE A 200 8.17 -21.60 2.90
C PHE A 200 8.05 -22.97 3.57
N ARG A 201 6.91 -23.27 4.20
CA ARG A 201 6.70 -24.54 4.92
C ARG A 201 7.01 -25.75 4.04
N ASP A 202 6.48 -25.77 2.82
CA ASP A 202 6.65 -26.92 1.94
C ASP A 202 8.13 -27.11 1.59
N HIS A 203 8.86 -26.03 1.31
CA HIS A 203 10.31 -26.05 1.04
C HIS A 203 11.10 -26.66 2.20
N ILE A 204 10.89 -26.15 3.43
CA ILE A 204 11.66 -26.60 4.58
C ILE A 204 11.30 -28.03 5.05
N TYR A 205 10.21 -28.63 4.58
CA TYR A 205 9.79 -29.99 4.96
C TYR A 205 9.94 -31.03 3.85
N SER A 206 9.79 -30.63 2.59
CA SER A 206 9.63 -31.56 1.46
C SER A 206 10.81 -31.55 0.49
N ASP A 207 11.53 -30.43 0.39
CA ASP A 207 12.57 -30.27 -0.60
C ASP A 207 13.91 -30.87 -0.14
N THR A 208 14.77 -31.20 -1.11
CA THR A 208 16.07 -31.84 -0.87
C THR A 208 17.25 -30.94 -1.21
N ASP A 209 16.97 -29.76 -1.77
CA ASP A 209 17.93 -28.73 -2.15
C ASP A 209 18.11 -27.65 -1.07
N ILE A 210 17.72 -27.95 0.17
CA ILE A 210 17.90 -27.12 1.35
C ILE A 210 18.94 -27.73 2.32
N ASP A 211 19.72 -26.91 3.00
CA ASP A 211 20.63 -27.39 4.05
C ASP A 211 19.81 -27.97 5.22
N PRO A 212 20.10 -29.21 5.68
CA PRO A 212 19.32 -29.85 6.74
C PRO A 212 19.34 -29.12 8.09
N SER A 213 20.42 -28.40 8.40
CA SER A 213 20.54 -27.64 9.65
C SER A 213 19.75 -26.34 9.57
N PHE A 214 19.79 -25.65 8.43
CA PHE A 214 18.95 -24.47 8.16
C PHE A 214 17.47 -24.83 8.16
N ALA A 215 17.07 -25.93 7.50
CA ALA A 215 15.71 -26.44 7.53
C ALA A 215 15.26 -26.72 8.97
N SER A 216 16.10 -27.38 9.77
CA SER A 216 15.82 -27.67 11.18
C SER A 216 15.66 -26.40 12.02
N LEU A 217 16.48 -25.37 11.77
CA LEU A 217 16.36 -24.06 12.40
C LEU A 217 15.02 -23.40 12.07
N ARG A 218 14.60 -23.39 10.79
CA ARG A 218 13.33 -22.77 10.37
C ARG A 218 12.11 -23.50 10.93
N ARG A 219 12.17 -24.82 11.08
CA ARG A 219 11.09 -25.64 11.67
C ARG A 219 10.81 -25.31 13.14
N LEU A 220 11.76 -24.70 13.88
CA LEU A 220 11.53 -24.28 15.27
C LEU A 220 10.41 -23.25 15.42
N SER A 221 10.24 -22.38 14.41
CA SER A 221 9.22 -21.32 14.38
C SER A 221 8.17 -21.54 13.28
N CYS A 222 8.23 -22.65 12.55
CA CYS A 222 7.31 -22.99 11.47
C CYS A 222 6.97 -24.48 11.55
N PRO A 223 5.99 -24.87 12.38
CA PRO A 223 5.56 -26.26 12.52
C PRO A 223 4.93 -26.79 11.21
N LEU A 224 4.85 -28.13 11.12
CA LEU A 224 4.28 -28.85 9.97
C LEU A 224 2.83 -28.46 9.67
N SER A 225 2.10 -27.95 10.66
CA SER A 225 0.77 -27.37 10.49
C SER A 225 0.53 -26.27 11.53
N GLY A 226 -0.30 -25.28 11.18
CA GLY A 226 -0.55 -24.10 12.02
C GLY A 226 0.57 -23.06 11.93
N ASP A 227 0.42 -21.98 12.68
CA ASP A 227 1.39 -20.88 12.78
C ASP A 227 1.81 -20.27 11.43
N ASP A 228 0.88 -20.25 10.46
CA ASP A 228 1.07 -19.71 9.11
C ASP A 228 1.61 -18.27 9.06
N GLY A 229 1.32 -17.49 10.11
CA GLY A 229 1.73 -16.11 10.25
C GLY A 229 3.12 -15.90 10.82
N ASN A 230 3.80 -16.94 11.33
CA ASN A 230 5.14 -16.81 11.89
C ASN A 230 6.12 -16.34 10.82
N LEU A 231 7.05 -15.48 11.23
CA LEU A 231 7.97 -14.82 10.33
C LEU A 231 9.39 -15.35 10.50
N ALA A 232 10.09 -15.47 9.39
CA ALA A 232 11.51 -15.76 9.34
C ALA A 232 12.23 -14.75 8.43
N PRO A 233 13.46 -14.32 8.74
CA PRO A 233 14.28 -13.57 7.81
C PRO A 233 14.50 -14.35 6.52
N ILE A 234 14.42 -13.64 5.39
CA ILE A 234 14.70 -14.23 4.07
C ILE A 234 16.22 -14.40 3.89
N ASP A 235 17.00 -13.43 4.37
CA ASP A 235 18.46 -13.49 4.49
C ASP A 235 18.84 -13.57 5.97
N ASP A 236 19.42 -14.70 6.40
CA ASP A 236 19.77 -14.93 7.81
C ASP A 236 21.17 -14.42 8.21
N GLN A 237 21.91 -13.83 7.27
CA GLN A 237 23.24 -13.26 7.52
C GLN A 237 23.18 -11.75 7.74
N SER A 238 22.29 -11.05 7.01
CA SER A 238 22.23 -9.58 6.99
C SER A 238 20.81 -9.03 6.85
N GLU A 239 19.87 -9.52 7.67
CA GLU A 239 18.41 -9.28 7.59
C GLU A 239 17.92 -7.85 7.23
N ASN A 240 18.67 -6.82 7.59
CA ASN A 240 18.33 -5.40 7.41
C ASN A 240 19.37 -4.61 6.59
N SER A 241 20.22 -5.29 5.81
CA SER A 241 21.22 -4.69 4.94
C SER A 241 21.01 -5.20 3.52
N PHE A 242 20.87 -4.29 2.57
CA PHE A 242 20.73 -4.63 1.17
C PHE A 242 22.11 -4.93 0.58
N ASP A 243 22.46 -6.20 0.45
CA ASP A 243 23.77 -6.64 -0.03
C ASP A 243 23.66 -7.93 -0.88
N ASN A 244 24.79 -8.61 -1.12
CA ASN A 244 24.83 -9.82 -1.94
C ASN A 244 24.80 -11.13 -1.12
N ASN A 245 24.51 -11.08 0.19
CA ASN A 245 24.43 -12.28 1.02
C ASN A 245 23.28 -13.19 0.62
N TYR A 246 22.19 -12.64 0.06
CA TYR A 246 21.14 -13.44 -0.60
C TYR A 246 21.72 -14.50 -1.54
N PHE A 247 22.62 -14.12 -2.45
CA PHE A 247 23.23 -15.05 -3.39
C PHE A 247 24.17 -16.04 -2.71
N LYS A 248 24.91 -15.61 -1.67
CA LYS A 248 25.76 -16.51 -0.86
C LYS A 248 24.92 -17.57 -0.13
N ASN A 249 23.72 -17.20 0.33
CA ASN A 249 22.79 -18.13 0.98
C ASN A 249 22.30 -19.19 -0.01
N LEU A 250 22.09 -18.85 -1.29
CA LEU A 250 21.73 -19.83 -2.32
C LEU A 250 22.83 -20.90 -2.50
N LEU A 251 24.11 -20.49 -2.51
CA LEU A 251 25.26 -21.41 -2.58
C LEU A 251 25.32 -22.34 -1.36
N ALA A 252 24.95 -21.82 -0.18
CA ALA A 252 24.91 -22.57 1.07
C ALA A 252 23.62 -23.41 1.24
N LYS A 253 22.66 -23.31 0.31
CA LYS A 253 21.31 -23.89 0.45
C LYS A 253 20.54 -23.39 1.67
N HIS A 254 20.76 -22.13 2.02
CA HIS A 254 20.11 -21.39 3.12
C HIS A 254 19.03 -20.44 2.60
N SER A 255 18.35 -20.79 1.50
CA SER A 255 17.27 -19.97 0.96
C SER A 255 15.95 -20.26 1.67
N LEU A 256 15.11 -19.23 1.83
CA LEU A 256 13.84 -19.40 2.54
C LEU A 256 12.76 -19.99 1.61
N PHE A 257 12.67 -19.53 0.36
CA PHE A 257 11.62 -19.97 -0.56
C PHE A 257 12.16 -20.97 -1.59
N HIS A 258 11.31 -21.89 -2.03
CA HIS A 258 11.62 -22.81 -3.12
C HIS A 258 12.05 -22.06 -4.39
N SER A 259 11.32 -21.00 -4.76
CA SER A 259 11.63 -20.16 -5.91
C SER A 259 13.01 -19.48 -5.84
N ASP A 260 13.57 -19.28 -4.64
CA ASP A 260 14.91 -18.75 -4.47
C ASP A 260 15.96 -19.84 -4.76
N GLN A 261 15.79 -21.03 -4.19
CA GLN A 261 16.73 -22.13 -4.37
C GLN A 261 16.83 -22.58 -5.83
N GLU A 262 15.73 -22.47 -6.58
CA GLU A 262 15.66 -22.75 -8.02
C GLU A 262 16.62 -21.91 -8.88
N LEU A 263 17.09 -20.75 -8.38
CA LEU A 263 18.12 -19.97 -9.07
C LEU A 263 19.51 -20.61 -9.01
N PHE A 264 19.74 -21.53 -8.07
CA PHE A 264 20.99 -22.25 -7.88
C PHE A 264 20.73 -23.74 -7.60
N ASN A 265 20.29 -24.45 -8.64
CA ASN A 265 19.89 -25.87 -8.57
C ASN A 265 20.38 -26.68 -9.79
N GLY A 266 21.55 -26.33 -10.35
CA GLY A 266 22.08 -26.97 -11.56
C GLY A 266 21.46 -26.43 -12.85
N GLY A 267 20.89 -25.22 -12.81
CA GLY A 267 20.11 -24.61 -13.86
C GLY A 267 20.87 -23.55 -14.68
N SER A 268 20.13 -22.83 -15.52
CA SER A 268 20.70 -21.79 -16.39
C SER A 268 21.16 -20.53 -15.65
N GLN A 269 20.68 -20.31 -14.41
CA GLN A 269 21.01 -19.13 -13.61
C GLN A 269 22.22 -19.32 -12.69
N ASP A 270 22.70 -20.56 -12.50
CA ASP A 270 23.79 -20.88 -11.57
C ASP A 270 25.04 -20.02 -11.80
N SER A 271 25.42 -19.79 -13.06
CA SER A 271 26.60 -18.98 -13.40
C SER A 271 26.48 -17.52 -12.97
N LEU A 272 25.27 -16.95 -13.05
CA LEU A 272 24.99 -15.59 -12.64
C LEU A 272 24.92 -15.47 -11.11
N VAL A 273 24.31 -16.44 -10.44
CA VAL A 273 24.31 -16.50 -8.96
C VAL A 273 25.74 -16.61 -8.41
N LEU A 274 26.58 -17.46 -9.01
CA LEU A 274 28.01 -17.55 -8.67
C LEU A 274 28.73 -16.22 -8.88
N GLN A 275 28.40 -15.49 -9.94
CA GLN A 275 28.98 -14.17 -10.20
C GLN A 275 28.58 -13.16 -9.13
N TYR A 276 27.28 -13.03 -8.83
CA TYR A 276 26.80 -12.09 -7.81
C TYR A 276 27.30 -12.44 -6.40
N SER A 277 27.48 -13.72 -6.08
CA SER A 277 28.03 -14.18 -4.80
C SER A 277 29.52 -13.85 -4.63
N ASN A 278 30.34 -14.05 -5.67
CA ASN A 278 31.80 -14.01 -5.55
C ASN A 278 32.46 -12.71 -6.04
N ALA A 279 31.82 -11.97 -6.94
CA ALA A 279 32.31 -10.70 -7.42
C ALA A 279 32.09 -9.58 -6.36
N PRO A 280 32.74 -8.42 -6.50
CA PRO A 280 32.37 -7.25 -5.73
C PRO A 280 30.87 -6.97 -5.88
N GLN A 281 30.19 -6.65 -4.77
CA GLN A 281 28.72 -6.47 -4.73
C GLN A 281 28.17 -5.49 -5.76
N GLN A 282 29.02 -4.57 -6.26
CA GLN A 282 28.66 -3.61 -7.31
C GLN A 282 28.16 -4.28 -8.60
N VAL A 283 28.59 -5.50 -8.90
CA VAL A 283 28.12 -6.25 -10.08
C VAL A 283 26.62 -6.55 -9.94
N PHE A 284 26.21 -7.11 -8.80
CA PHE A 284 24.80 -7.30 -8.47
C PHE A 284 24.04 -5.97 -8.43
N PHE A 285 24.58 -4.97 -7.74
CA PHE A 285 23.93 -3.67 -7.59
C PHE A 285 23.65 -2.96 -8.92
N ASN A 286 24.57 -3.03 -9.88
CA ASN A 286 24.37 -2.43 -11.20
C ASN A 286 23.21 -3.11 -11.95
N ASP A 287 23.18 -4.44 -11.94
CA ASP A 287 22.11 -5.19 -12.61
C ASP A 287 20.76 -5.03 -11.91
N PHE A 288 20.76 -4.98 -10.58
CA PHE A 288 19.57 -4.68 -9.78
C PHE A 288 19.00 -3.31 -10.14
N ALA A 289 19.85 -2.27 -10.21
CA ALA A 289 19.44 -0.92 -10.60
C ALA A 289 18.82 -0.89 -12.02
N ILE A 290 19.43 -1.60 -12.98
CA ILE A 290 18.91 -1.71 -14.34
C ILE A 290 17.55 -2.41 -14.36
N ALA A 291 17.43 -3.53 -13.65
CA ALA A 291 16.20 -4.31 -13.59
C ALA A 291 15.07 -3.55 -12.88
N MET A 292 15.37 -2.78 -11.83
CA MET A 292 14.41 -1.91 -11.16
C MET A 292 13.89 -0.79 -12.07
N VAL A 293 14.75 -0.20 -12.91
CA VAL A 293 14.33 0.79 -13.92
C VAL A 293 13.39 0.14 -14.95
N LYS A 294 13.72 -1.06 -15.44
CA LYS A 294 12.85 -1.80 -16.38
C LYS A 294 11.51 -2.14 -15.75
N MET A 295 11.50 -2.70 -14.54
CA MET A 295 10.28 -3.05 -13.81
C MET A 295 9.44 -1.81 -13.52
N GLY A 296 10.05 -0.70 -13.11
CA GLY A 296 9.32 0.55 -12.86
C GLY A 296 8.71 1.18 -14.12
N ASN A 297 9.15 0.77 -15.30
CA ASN A 297 8.63 1.23 -16.59
C ASN A 297 7.56 0.29 -17.17
N LEU A 298 7.09 -0.71 -16.41
CA LEU A 298 5.93 -1.51 -16.80
C LEU A 298 4.69 -0.62 -16.84
N VAL A 299 4.10 -0.52 -18.02
CA VAL A 299 2.90 0.29 -18.26
C VAL A 299 1.63 -0.56 -18.17
N PRO A 300 0.52 0.05 -17.74
CA PRO A 300 -0.78 -0.61 -17.79
C PRO A 300 -1.26 -0.95 -19.18
N LEU A 301 -2.26 -1.84 -19.26
CA LEU A 301 -2.93 -2.16 -20.50
C LEU A 301 -3.51 -0.89 -21.16
N ASP A 302 -3.45 -0.82 -22.49
CA ASP A 302 -3.97 0.30 -23.25
C ASP A 302 -5.45 0.57 -22.91
N GLY A 303 -5.77 1.84 -22.70
CA GLY A 303 -7.12 2.27 -22.31
C GLY A 303 -7.43 2.17 -20.81
N THR A 304 -6.48 1.76 -19.96
CA THR A 304 -6.63 1.84 -18.50
C THR A 304 -6.96 3.28 -18.09
N SER A 305 -8.08 3.46 -17.38
CA SER A 305 -8.49 4.77 -16.89
C SER A 305 -7.60 5.18 -15.72
N THR A 306 -6.99 6.36 -15.83
CA THR A 306 -6.04 6.86 -14.83
C THR A 306 -6.35 8.28 -14.38
N GLU A 307 -5.84 8.67 -13.21
CA GLU A 307 -5.96 10.01 -12.62
C GLU A 307 -4.74 10.33 -11.71
N ILE A 308 -4.65 11.54 -11.17
CA ILE A 308 -3.80 11.81 -10.00
C ILE A 308 -4.69 11.73 -8.77
N ARG A 309 -4.59 10.64 -8.01
CA ARG A 309 -5.43 10.47 -6.81
C ARG A 309 -4.97 11.42 -5.71
N LEU A 310 -5.90 11.98 -4.95
CA LEU A 310 -5.61 12.77 -3.75
C LEU A 310 -5.39 11.88 -2.52
N ASN A 311 -5.97 10.68 -2.53
CA ASN A 311 -5.81 9.64 -1.53
C ASN A 311 -5.51 8.33 -2.26
N CYS A 312 -4.40 7.69 -1.91
CA CYS A 312 -3.96 6.46 -2.56
C CYS A 312 -4.86 5.26 -2.27
N ARG A 313 -5.62 5.30 -1.18
CA ARG A 313 -6.67 4.33 -0.87
C ARG A 313 -8.02 4.97 -1.12
N SER A 314 -8.60 4.78 -2.30
CA SER A 314 -9.96 5.27 -2.56
C SER A 314 -10.92 4.67 -1.51
N GLY A 315 -11.54 5.52 -0.67
CA GLY A 315 -12.48 5.11 0.38
C GLY A 315 -12.08 5.52 1.80
N LEU A 316 -12.85 5.05 2.79
CA LEU A 316 -12.58 5.19 4.22
C LEU A 316 -12.32 3.80 4.80
N ASN A 317 -11.32 3.67 5.66
CA ASN A 317 -11.05 2.42 6.39
C ASN A 317 -11.71 2.42 7.79
N ALA A 318 -11.56 1.32 8.55
CA ALA A 318 -12.16 1.18 9.88
C ALA A 318 -11.68 2.24 10.89
N ARG A 319 -10.42 2.71 10.76
CA ARG A 319 -9.90 3.81 11.58
C ARG A 319 -10.53 5.14 11.19
N ASP A 320 -10.71 5.39 9.90
CA ASP A 320 -11.41 6.58 9.38
C ASP A 320 -12.87 6.59 9.84
N MET A 321 -13.57 5.46 9.77
CA MET A 321 -14.92 5.31 10.32
C MET A 321 -14.94 5.65 11.82
N THR A 322 -14.05 5.05 12.60
CA THR A 322 -14.01 5.24 14.06
C THR A 322 -13.75 6.70 14.41
N VAL A 323 -12.80 7.35 13.72
CA VAL A 323 -12.48 8.75 14.00
C VAL A 323 -13.60 9.68 13.56
N LEU A 324 -14.23 9.44 12.39
CA LEU A 324 -15.34 10.25 11.88
C LEU A 324 -16.59 10.13 12.74
N SER A 325 -16.83 9.00 13.41
CA SER A 325 -17.87 8.89 14.44
C SER A 325 -17.69 9.88 15.58
N GLY A 326 -16.47 10.36 15.83
CA GLY A 326 -16.19 11.48 16.73
C GLY A 326 -16.88 12.79 16.36
N ALA A 327 -17.47 12.91 15.17
CA ALA A 327 -18.38 14.01 14.84
C ALA A 327 -19.58 14.12 15.80
N HIS A 328 -19.98 13.00 16.42
CA HIS A 328 -21.04 12.93 17.43
C HIS A 328 -20.65 13.54 18.79
N THR A 329 -19.45 14.07 18.94
CA THR A 329 -19.10 14.98 20.03
C THR A 329 -20.05 16.20 20.09
N ILE A 330 -20.59 16.64 18.95
CA ILE A 330 -21.60 17.70 18.91
C ILE A 330 -22.90 17.21 18.27
N GLY A 331 -24.01 17.80 18.69
CA GLY A 331 -25.33 17.54 18.09
C GLY A 331 -26.25 16.71 18.98
N GLN A 332 -27.44 16.46 18.46
CA GLN A 332 -28.54 15.86 19.21
C GLN A 332 -29.27 14.81 18.38
N ALA A 333 -29.73 13.75 19.04
CA ALA A 333 -30.57 12.73 18.43
C ALA A 333 -32.00 12.80 18.98
N ARG A 334 -32.97 12.43 18.14
CA ARG A 334 -34.37 12.26 18.55
C ARG A 334 -34.54 10.96 19.32
N CYS A 335 -35.47 10.95 20.27
CA CYS A 335 -35.83 9.81 21.11
C CYS A 335 -36.08 8.53 20.31
N THR A 336 -36.65 8.62 19.10
CA THR A 336 -36.84 7.47 18.21
C THR A 336 -35.55 6.72 17.87
N LEU A 337 -34.39 7.39 17.81
CA LEU A 337 -33.10 6.80 17.45
C LEU A 337 -32.42 6.04 18.60
N PHE A 338 -32.75 6.36 19.86
CA PHE A 338 -32.08 5.77 21.02
C PHE A 338 -33.03 5.11 22.04
N ARG A 339 -34.35 5.18 21.84
CA ARG A 339 -35.34 4.58 22.75
C ARG A 339 -35.08 3.09 22.96
N SER A 340 -34.92 2.33 21.87
CA SER A 340 -34.68 0.88 21.99
C SER A 340 -33.46 0.60 22.87
N ARG A 341 -32.37 1.34 22.64
CA ARG A 341 -31.13 1.20 23.39
C ARG A 341 -31.32 1.39 24.89
N ILE A 342 -31.88 2.53 25.31
CA ILE A 342 -31.99 2.83 26.75
C ILE A 342 -32.96 1.90 27.49
N PHE A 343 -33.91 1.27 26.80
CA PHE A 343 -34.88 0.34 27.41
C PHE A 343 -34.47 -1.14 27.32
N ASN A 344 -33.75 -1.56 26.27
CA ASN A 344 -33.59 -2.98 25.93
C ASN A 344 -32.13 -3.47 25.96
N GLU A 345 -31.14 -2.59 25.89
CA GLU A 345 -29.72 -3.01 25.78
C GLU A 345 -29.04 -3.12 27.15
N ALA A 346 -28.15 -4.10 27.30
CA ALA A 346 -27.42 -4.37 28.54
C ALA A 346 -26.05 -3.66 28.60
N ASN A 347 -25.50 -3.22 27.45
CA ASN A 347 -24.22 -2.51 27.35
C ASN A 347 -24.39 -0.98 27.46
N VAL A 348 -25.35 -0.52 28.25
CA VAL A 348 -25.58 0.89 28.55
C VAL A 348 -25.43 1.14 30.05
N ASN A 349 -24.76 2.22 30.42
CA ASN A 349 -24.63 2.64 31.80
C ASN A 349 -26.02 2.91 32.40
N ALA A 350 -26.35 2.25 33.52
CA ALA A 350 -27.69 2.29 34.11
C ALA A 350 -28.13 3.71 34.51
N SER A 351 -27.21 4.52 35.04
CA SER A 351 -27.48 5.91 35.43
C SER A 351 -27.71 6.79 34.20
N PHE A 352 -26.94 6.58 33.13
CA PHE A 352 -27.15 7.27 31.85
C PHE A 352 -28.49 6.89 31.22
N ALA A 353 -28.85 5.61 31.19
CA ALA A 353 -30.14 5.17 30.69
C ALA A 353 -31.29 5.77 31.51
N ALA A 354 -31.19 5.79 32.84
CA ALA A 354 -32.18 6.43 33.71
C ALA A 354 -32.30 7.94 33.43
N LEU A 355 -31.19 8.63 33.21
CA LEU A 355 -31.16 10.04 32.81
C LEU A 355 -31.91 10.27 31.50
N ARG A 356 -31.64 9.45 30.47
CA ARG A 356 -32.30 9.57 29.16
C ARG A 356 -33.79 9.21 29.19
N LYS A 357 -34.19 8.23 30.02
CA LYS A 357 -35.61 7.85 30.17
C LYS A 357 -36.51 8.97 30.71
N ARG A 358 -35.94 9.96 31.43
CA ARG A 358 -36.70 11.13 31.92
C ARG A 358 -37.24 11.98 30.79
N THR A 359 -36.53 12.06 29.67
CA THR A 359 -36.90 12.86 28.50
C THR A 359 -37.31 12.01 27.30
N CYS A 360 -37.15 10.69 27.36
CA CYS A 360 -37.54 9.74 26.31
C CYS A 360 -38.37 8.60 26.93
N PRO A 361 -39.70 8.77 27.03
CA PRO A 361 -40.58 7.75 27.62
C PRO A 361 -40.67 6.50 26.73
N ALA A 362 -41.13 5.39 27.31
CA ALA A 362 -41.29 4.11 26.61
C ALA A 362 -42.26 4.18 25.41
N SER A 363 -43.19 5.14 25.43
CA SER A 363 -44.09 5.46 24.33
C SER A 363 -44.33 6.98 24.26
N GLY A 364 -44.40 7.54 23.06
CA GLY A 364 -44.55 8.98 22.84
C GLY A 364 -43.24 9.75 23.05
N GLY A 365 -43.29 11.09 22.93
CA GLY A 365 -42.10 11.93 23.06
C GLY A 365 -41.05 11.73 21.95
N ASP A 366 -41.46 11.23 20.78
CA ASP A 366 -40.57 10.85 19.68
C ASP A 366 -39.62 11.97 19.22
N GLY A 367 -40.08 13.22 19.28
CA GLY A 367 -39.31 14.40 18.91
C GLY A 367 -38.35 14.90 19.98
N ASN A 368 -38.38 14.35 21.20
CA ASN A 368 -37.53 14.83 22.28
C ASN A 368 -36.06 14.59 21.95
N LEU A 369 -35.25 15.62 22.14
CA LEU A 369 -33.83 15.60 21.79
C LEU A 369 -32.98 15.26 23.02
N ALA A 370 -31.88 14.53 22.76
CA ALA A 370 -30.81 14.32 23.71
C ALA A 370 -29.47 14.56 23.01
N PRO A 371 -28.47 15.16 23.69
CA PRO A 371 -27.17 15.35 23.10
C PRO A 371 -26.46 14.01 22.92
N LEU A 372 -25.72 13.89 21.82
CA LEU A 372 -24.92 12.72 21.48
C LEU A 372 -23.72 12.54 22.44
N ASP A 373 -23.17 13.65 22.92
CA ASP A 373 -22.16 13.77 23.98
C ASP A 373 -22.81 14.36 25.24
N VAL A 374 -22.72 13.65 26.38
CA VAL A 374 -23.35 14.09 27.63
C VAL A 374 -22.45 14.99 28.48
N ARG A 375 -21.15 15.05 28.19
CA ARG A 375 -20.17 15.83 28.95
C ARG A 375 -19.93 17.21 28.34
N SER A 376 -19.88 17.30 27.02
CA SER A 376 -19.53 18.53 26.28
C SER A 376 -20.39 18.73 25.02
N PRO A 377 -21.72 18.78 25.14
CA PRO A 377 -22.65 18.74 24.00
C PRO A 377 -22.47 19.84 22.94
N ASP A 378 -21.83 20.95 23.31
CA ASP A 378 -21.64 22.13 22.47
C ASP A 378 -20.16 22.40 22.12
N ARG A 379 -19.25 21.45 22.40
CA ARG A 379 -17.82 21.62 22.15
C ARG A 379 -17.24 20.42 21.42
N PHE A 380 -16.52 20.69 20.33
CA PHE A 380 -15.78 19.67 19.62
C PHE A 380 -14.48 19.29 20.35
N ASP A 381 -14.54 18.26 21.20
CA ASP A 381 -13.40 17.58 21.83
C ASP A 381 -13.55 16.04 21.81
N ASN A 382 -12.78 15.32 22.65
CA ASN A 382 -12.75 13.85 22.67
C ASN A 382 -13.69 13.22 23.71
N ALA A 383 -14.59 13.98 24.34
CA ALA A 383 -15.47 13.46 25.37
C ALA A 383 -16.46 12.41 24.84
N TYR A 384 -16.83 12.45 23.56
CA TYR A 384 -17.53 11.36 22.88
C TYR A 384 -16.90 9.99 23.14
N TYR A 385 -15.58 9.84 22.94
CA TYR A 385 -14.90 8.56 23.16
C TYR A 385 -14.84 8.19 24.64
N GLN A 386 -14.69 9.18 25.52
CA GLN A 386 -14.75 8.96 26.95
C GLN A 386 -16.17 8.50 27.38
N ASP A 387 -17.23 8.93 26.69
CA ASP A 387 -18.61 8.48 26.91
C ASP A 387 -18.76 7.02 26.48
N LEU A 388 -18.23 6.64 25.32
CA LEU A 388 -18.23 5.25 24.86
C LEU A 388 -17.53 4.32 25.87
N VAL A 389 -16.36 4.72 26.37
CA VAL A 389 -15.61 3.97 27.41
C VAL A 389 -16.43 3.82 28.69
N ALA A 390 -17.22 4.83 29.05
CA ALA A 390 -18.13 4.81 30.21
C ALA A 390 -19.46 4.09 29.94
N ARG A 391 -19.66 3.52 28.75
CA ARG A 391 -20.93 2.94 28.26
C ARG A 391 -22.09 3.94 28.21
N GLN A 392 -21.77 5.19 27.91
CA GLN A 392 -22.69 6.33 27.83
C GLN A 392 -22.97 6.76 26.37
N GLY A 393 -22.62 5.94 25.37
CA GLY A 393 -22.97 6.22 23.97
C GLY A 393 -24.50 6.26 23.79
N LEU A 394 -25.02 7.35 23.23
CA LEU A 394 -26.47 7.55 23.07
C LEU A 394 -27.06 6.59 22.03
N LEU A 395 -26.40 6.43 20.89
CA LEU A 395 -26.83 5.56 19.81
C LEU A 395 -26.23 4.16 19.96
N HIS A 396 -26.96 3.15 19.50
CA HIS A 396 -26.47 1.77 19.48
C HIS A 396 -25.19 1.65 18.63
N SER A 397 -25.22 2.18 17.40
CA SER A 397 -24.07 2.19 16.48
C SER A 397 -22.80 2.75 17.10
N ASP A 398 -22.94 3.78 17.93
CA ASP A 398 -21.81 4.46 18.56
C ASP A 398 -21.21 3.60 19.67
N GLN A 399 -22.07 2.96 20.48
CA GLN A 399 -21.59 2.07 21.53
C GLN A 399 -20.91 0.83 20.97
N GLU A 400 -21.30 0.35 19.79
CA GLU A 400 -20.66 -0.81 19.15
C GLU A 400 -19.19 -0.55 18.78
N LEU A 401 -18.73 0.71 18.69
CA LEU A 401 -17.30 1.01 18.56
C LEU A 401 -16.50 0.61 19.82
N PHE A 402 -17.16 0.46 20.96
CA PHE A 402 -16.56 0.04 22.23
C PHE A 402 -17.43 -1.00 22.94
N ASN A 403 -17.37 -2.23 22.43
CA ASN A 403 -18.16 -3.37 22.89
C ASN A 403 -17.38 -4.69 22.88
N GLY A 404 -16.04 -4.63 23.05
CA GLY A 404 -15.17 -5.80 23.00
C GLY A 404 -14.75 -6.19 21.58
N GLY A 405 -14.80 -5.24 20.64
CA GLY A 405 -14.49 -5.45 19.22
C GLY A 405 -13.09 -4.96 18.84
N SER A 406 -12.79 -5.02 17.54
CA SER A 406 -11.50 -4.57 16.99
C SER A 406 -11.22 -3.07 17.18
N GLN A 407 -12.26 -2.25 17.38
CA GLN A 407 -12.12 -0.80 17.50
C GLN A 407 -11.86 -0.31 18.93
N ASP A 408 -11.95 -1.18 19.94
CA ASP A 408 -11.82 -0.82 21.35
C ASP A 408 -10.49 -0.10 21.65
N ALA A 409 -9.38 -0.56 21.05
CA ALA A 409 -8.06 0.04 21.23
C ALA A 409 -8.01 1.49 20.71
N GLN A 410 -8.60 1.73 19.55
CA GLN A 410 -8.66 3.06 18.93
C GLN A 410 -9.54 4.02 19.74
N VAL A 411 -10.69 3.54 20.23
CA VAL A 411 -11.57 4.34 21.11
C VAL A 411 -10.86 4.72 22.41
N ARG A 412 -10.12 3.79 23.05
CA ARG A 412 -9.31 4.10 24.24
C ARG A 412 -8.24 5.16 23.96
N GLN A 413 -7.56 5.04 22.82
CA GLN A 413 -6.56 6.03 22.40
C GLN A 413 -7.19 7.42 22.29
N TYR A 414 -8.26 7.57 21.51
CA TYR A 414 -8.90 8.88 21.35
C TYR A 414 -9.52 9.42 22.65
N SER A 415 -9.99 8.55 23.55
CA SER A 415 -10.51 8.97 24.86
C SER A 415 -9.47 9.63 25.77
N THR A 416 -8.18 9.33 25.57
CA THR A 416 -7.06 9.82 26.39
C THR A 416 -6.16 10.82 25.67
N ASP A 417 -6.20 10.85 24.34
CA ASP A 417 -5.38 11.75 23.52
C ASP A 417 -6.26 12.58 22.56
N SER A 418 -6.64 13.77 23.03
CA SER A 418 -7.44 14.72 22.26
C SER A 418 -6.69 15.30 21.05
N ALA A 419 -5.36 15.40 21.13
CA ALA A 419 -4.54 15.93 20.05
C ALA A 419 -4.44 14.93 18.89
N GLN A 420 -4.29 13.64 19.20
CA GLN A 420 -4.34 12.58 18.18
C GLN A 420 -5.72 12.50 17.53
N PHE A 421 -6.81 12.55 18.32
CA PHE A 421 -8.16 12.60 17.77
C PHE A 421 -8.33 13.78 16.80
N ALA A 422 -7.94 15.00 17.18
CA ALA A 422 -8.11 16.17 16.33
C ALA A 422 -7.34 16.05 15.00
N ARG A 423 -6.09 15.54 15.04
CA ARG A 423 -5.30 15.32 13.83
C ARG A 423 -5.93 14.26 12.92
N ASP A 424 -6.29 13.11 13.49
CA ASP A 424 -6.84 12.00 12.71
C ASP A 424 -8.23 12.34 12.16
N PHE A 425 -9.04 13.10 12.91
CA PHE A 425 -10.35 13.57 12.45
C PHE A 425 -10.22 14.49 11.24
N ALA A 426 -9.30 15.47 11.29
CA ALA A 426 -9.04 16.35 10.16
C ALA A 426 -8.61 15.57 8.91
N ALA A 427 -7.68 14.62 9.07
CA ALA A 427 -7.23 13.76 7.98
C ALA A 427 -8.38 12.93 7.39
N ALA A 428 -9.20 12.31 8.23
CA ALA A 428 -10.33 11.49 7.78
C ALA A 428 -11.44 12.34 7.12
N MET A 429 -11.68 13.57 7.58
CA MET A 429 -12.62 14.50 6.93
C MET A 429 -12.15 14.88 5.53
N VAL A 430 -10.84 15.08 5.32
CA VAL A 430 -10.26 15.29 3.98
C VAL A 430 -10.48 14.05 3.11
N LYS A 431 -10.20 12.85 3.63
CA LYS A 431 -10.48 11.59 2.91
C LYS A 431 -11.96 11.47 2.53
N MET A 432 -12.86 11.75 3.48
CA MET A 432 -14.31 11.68 3.27
C MET A 432 -14.79 12.69 2.22
N GLY A 433 -14.27 13.91 2.25
CA GLY A 433 -14.57 14.93 1.25
C GLY A 433 -14.07 14.57 -0.16
N ASN A 434 -13.06 13.71 -0.25
CA ASN A 434 -12.47 13.23 -1.50
C ASN A 434 -13.09 11.90 -1.99
N ILE A 435 -14.15 11.39 -1.36
CA ILE A 435 -14.86 10.19 -1.86
C ILE A 435 -15.63 10.57 -3.13
N SER A 436 -15.06 10.21 -4.28
CA SER A 436 -15.70 10.27 -5.59
C SER A 436 -16.39 11.61 -5.94
N PRO A 437 -15.75 12.78 -5.73
CA PRO A 437 -16.34 14.03 -6.19
C PRO A 437 -16.48 14.03 -7.71
N LEU A 438 -17.58 14.57 -8.22
CA LEU A 438 -17.72 14.81 -9.66
C LEU A 438 -16.75 15.93 -10.05
N THR A 439 -15.85 15.64 -10.99
CA THR A 439 -14.83 16.60 -11.46
C THR A 439 -15.06 17.00 -12.92
N GLY A 440 -14.60 18.19 -13.29
CA GLY A 440 -14.68 18.68 -14.67
C GLY A 440 -16.12 18.81 -15.16
N THR A 441 -16.40 18.31 -16.37
CA THR A 441 -17.73 18.34 -17.00
C THR A 441 -18.69 17.28 -16.46
N SER A 442 -18.23 16.39 -15.56
CA SER A 442 -19.09 15.40 -14.91
C SER A 442 -19.95 15.98 -13.79
N GLY A 443 -19.76 17.27 -13.43
CA GLY A 443 -20.54 17.98 -12.43
C GLY A 443 -20.84 19.44 -12.82
N GLU A 444 -21.51 20.18 -11.93
CA GLU A 444 -21.80 21.62 -12.10
C GLU A 444 -21.54 22.40 -10.80
N ILE A 445 -21.13 23.66 -10.92
CA ILE A 445 -21.09 24.60 -9.80
C ILE A 445 -22.49 25.22 -9.68
N ARG A 446 -23.24 24.83 -8.66
CA ARG A 446 -24.63 25.28 -8.47
C ARG A 446 -24.69 26.73 -7.99
N LEU A 447 -25.49 27.55 -8.68
CA LEU A 447 -25.84 28.89 -8.22
C LEU A 447 -26.79 28.86 -7.02
N ASN A 448 -27.51 27.75 -6.84
CA ASN A 448 -28.35 27.50 -5.68
C ASN A 448 -28.13 26.05 -5.21
N CYS A 449 -27.63 25.88 -3.98
CA CYS A 449 -27.27 24.56 -3.44
C CYS A 449 -28.43 23.55 -3.36
N ARG A 450 -29.69 24.00 -3.49
CA ARG A 450 -30.89 23.15 -3.40
C ARG A 450 -31.46 22.70 -4.75
N LYS A 451 -30.91 23.14 -5.88
CA LYS A 451 -31.37 22.75 -7.23
C LYS A 451 -30.23 22.65 -8.23
N ILE A 452 -30.44 21.86 -9.28
CA ILE A 452 -29.58 21.87 -10.46
C ILE A 452 -29.72 23.22 -11.19
N ASN A 453 -28.69 23.64 -11.93
CA ASN A 453 -28.76 24.91 -12.67
C ASN A 453 -29.74 24.86 -13.85
#